data_AF-A0A0J6NBW3-F1
#
_entry.id   AF-A0A0J6NBW3-F1
#
_cell.length_a   1.000
_cell.length_b   1.000
_cell.length_c   1.000
_cell.angle_alpha   90.00
_cell.angle_beta   90.00
_cell.angle_gamma   90.00
#
_symmetry.space_group_name_H-M   'P 1'
#
loop_
_entity.id
_entity.type
_entity.pdbx_description
1 polymer ?
#
loop_
_entity_poly.entity_id
_entity_poly.type
_entity_poly.pdbx_seq_one_letter_code
_entity_poly.pdbx_strand_id
1 'polypeptide(L)'
;MGVGHPECPERLIAIRDQLMASQILDGLQEIEAPEVTEQQLARVHPPHYLEYLESCSPSIGTFRVDPDTAMSAGTLQAARRAAGAVVKAVELVAEDKAPNAFCAVRPPGHHAESGKAMGFCFFNNLAIGVTHALSHYQFERVAVIDFDVHHGNGTEEILRDDPRVLMVSVFQHPFYPYCGDAPLGPNMHNVPLKAGSGGREFREAVETVWLPLLHDFQPQILFISAGFDAHREDDMGSLGLVEADYEWVTRHLMQIADLYADGRVVSVLEGGYDLSALGRSVAAHLRVLSDG
;
A
#
# COMPACT_ATOMS: atom_id res chain seq x y z
N MET A 1 -15.25 7.03 -8.53
CA MET A 1 -14.72 8.39 -8.55
C MET A 1 -15.35 9.31 -9.61
N GLY A 2 -15.44 8.91 -10.89
CA GLY A 2 -16.09 9.70 -11.95
C GLY A 2 -15.16 9.94 -13.15
N VAL A 3 -15.66 10.57 -14.21
CA VAL A 3 -14.86 10.90 -15.41
C VAL A 3 -13.84 11.99 -15.05
N GLY A 4 -12.58 11.79 -15.45
CA GLY A 4 -11.48 12.76 -15.24
C GLY A 4 -10.86 12.74 -13.84
N HIS A 5 -11.28 11.81 -12.97
CA HIS A 5 -10.63 11.61 -11.68
C HIS A 5 -9.28 10.90 -11.83
N PRO A 6 -8.20 11.32 -11.15
CA PRO A 6 -6.86 10.72 -11.30
C PRO A 6 -6.81 9.25 -10.84
N GLU A 7 -7.54 8.90 -9.79
CA GLU A 7 -7.76 7.51 -9.38
C GLU A 7 -8.74 6.82 -10.38
N CYS A 8 -8.20 6.34 -11.50
CA CYS A 8 -8.96 5.81 -12.64
C CYS A 8 -8.61 4.36 -13.02
N PRO A 9 -9.51 3.61 -13.69
CA PRO A 9 -9.24 2.24 -14.13
C PRO A 9 -8.01 2.08 -15.03
N GLU A 10 -7.69 3.11 -15.81
CA GLU A 10 -6.55 3.14 -16.73
C GLU A 10 -5.21 2.94 -16.01
N ARG A 11 -5.13 3.22 -14.70
CA ARG A 11 -3.97 2.91 -13.85
C ARG A 11 -3.57 1.43 -13.90
N LEU A 12 -4.54 0.52 -13.74
CA LEU A 12 -4.26 -0.93 -13.79
C LEU A 12 -3.94 -1.40 -15.21
N ILE A 13 -4.56 -0.77 -16.22
CA ILE A 13 -4.26 -1.05 -17.63
C ILE A 13 -2.83 -0.66 -17.95
N ALA A 14 -2.40 0.55 -17.56
CA ALA A 14 -1.05 1.05 -17.78
C ALA A 14 0.02 0.17 -17.12
N ILE A 15 -0.24 -0.31 -15.90
CA ILE A 15 0.62 -1.29 -15.23
C ILE A 15 0.73 -2.56 -16.07
N ARG A 16 -0.41 -3.16 -16.45
CA ARG A 16 -0.43 -4.41 -17.22
C ARG A 16 0.31 -4.26 -18.56
N ASP A 17 0.03 -3.19 -19.29
CA ASP A 17 0.64 -2.90 -20.59
C ASP A 17 2.17 -2.75 -20.45
N GLN A 18 2.63 -2.05 -19.41
CA GLN A 18 4.07 -1.91 -19.16
C GLN A 18 4.73 -3.24 -18.80
N LEU A 19 4.10 -4.08 -17.96
CA LEU A 19 4.64 -5.39 -17.60
C LEU A 19 4.75 -6.33 -18.80
N MET A 20 3.77 -6.26 -19.72
CA MET A 20 3.83 -6.96 -21.00
C MET A 20 4.98 -6.45 -21.87
N ALA A 21 5.07 -5.12 -22.05
CA ALA A 21 6.11 -4.49 -22.88
C ALA A 21 7.52 -4.75 -22.36
N SER A 22 7.70 -4.86 -21.04
CA SER A 22 8.99 -5.15 -20.40
C SER A 22 9.27 -6.64 -20.18
N GLN A 23 8.42 -7.54 -20.70
CA GLN A 23 8.54 -9.00 -20.57
C GLN A 23 8.61 -9.51 -19.12
N ILE A 24 8.07 -8.74 -18.17
CA ILE A 24 8.01 -9.15 -16.76
C ILE A 24 6.82 -10.07 -16.53
N LEU A 25 5.70 -9.81 -17.22
CA LEU A 25 4.45 -10.54 -17.00
C LEU A 25 4.60 -12.06 -17.15
N ASP A 26 5.44 -12.51 -18.09
CA ASP A 26 5.69 -13.95 -18.35
C ASP A 26 6.36 -14.68 -17.19
N GLY A 27 7.03 -13.93 -16.29
CA GLY A 27 7.66 -14.46 -15.07
C GLY A 27 6.76 -14.43 -13.84
N LEU A 28 5.53 -13.93 -13.95
CA LEU A 28 4.62 -13.77 -12.82
C LEU A 28 3.51 -14.84 -12.83
N GLN A 29 3.11 -15.26 -11.64
CA GLN A 29 1.89 -16.05 -11.47
C GLN A 29 0.70 -15.11 -11.24
N GLU A 30 -0.21 -15.04 -12.21
CA GLU A 30 -1.44 -14.27 -12.06
C GLU A 30 -2.45 -15.01 -11.16
N ILE A 31 -2.96 -14.31 -10.15
CA ILE A 31 -3.95 -14.84 -9.19
C ILE A 31 -5.19 -13.95 -9.21
N GLU A 32 -6.37 -14.55 -9.34
CA GLU A 32 -7.62 -13.82 -9.17
C GLU A 32 -7.85 -13.48 -7.69
N ALA A 33 -8.03 -12.20 -7.39
CA ALA A 33 -8.31 -11.73 -6.05
C ALA A 33 -9.70 -12.21 -5.58
N PRO A 34 -9.84 -12.93 -4.45
CA PRO A 34 -11.15 -13.22 -3.87
C PRO A 34 -11.75 -11.96 -3.24
N GLU A 35 -13.02 -12.02 -2.83
CA GLU A 35 -13.59 -11.00 -1.94
C GLU A 35 -13.15 -11.26 -0.49
N VAL A 36 -12.79 -10.20 0.23
CA VAL A 36 -12.55 -10.28 1.67
C VAL A 36 -13.84 -10.67 2.40
N THR A 37 -13.70 -11.50 3.44
CA THR A 37 -14.82 -11.89 4.30
C THR A 37 -15.18 -10.80 5.31
N GLU A 38 -16.42 -10.79 5.78
CA GLU A 38 -16.87 -9.91 6.87
C GLU A 38 -16.00 -10.06 8.13
N GLN A 39 -15.58 -11.29 8.46
CA GLN A 39 -14.72 -11.52 9.63
C GLN A 39 -13.35 -10.87 9.45
N GLN A 40 -12.78 -10.88 8.24
CA GLN A 40 -11.51 -10.22 7.97
C GLN A 40 -11.65 -8.70 8.00
N LEU A 41 -12.71 -8.14 7.42
CA LEU A 41 -13.01 -6.71 7.50
C LEU A 41 -13.18 -6.24 8.96
N ALA A 42 -13.95 -7.00 9.76
CA ALA A 42 -14.27 -6.65 11.14
C ALA A 42 -13.06 -6.65 12.10
N ARG A 43 -11.89 -7.15 11.68
CA ARG A 43 -10.64 -7.02 12.46
C ARG A 43 -10.05 -5.62 12.43
N VAL A 44 -10.40 -4.83 11.42
CA VAL A 44 -9.87 -3.48 11.19
C VAL A 44 -10.97 -2.44 11.29
N HIS A 45 -12.10 -2.72 10.66
CA HIS A 45 -13.19 -1.80 10.49
C HIS A 45 -14.36 -2.17 11.40
N PRO A 46 -14.85 -1.27 12.26
CA PRO A 46 -15.95 -1.57 13.15
C PRO A 46 -17.27 -1.73 12.36
N PRO A 47 -18.25 -2.52 12.85
CA PRO A 47 -19.47 -2.81 12.13
C PRO A 47 -20.24 -1.58 11.64
N HIS A 48 -20.31 -0.52 12.45
CA HIS A 48 -21.00 0.72 12.08
C HIS A 48 -20.40 1.43 10.86
N TYR A 49 -19.10 1.27 10.62
CA TYR A 49 -18.43 1.83 9.45
C TYR A 49 -18.77 1.03 8.18
N LEU A 50 -18.78 -0.31 8.29
CA LEU A 50 -19.16 -1.20 7.21
C LEU A 50 -20.63 -0.96 6.80
N GLU A 51 -21.52 -0.87 7.79
CA GLU A 51 -22.94 -0.52 7.59
C GLU A 51 -23.11 0.86 6.95
N TYR A 52 -22.31 1.85 7.37
CA TYR A 52 -22.32 3.18 6.77
C TYR A 52 -21.95 3.14 5.29
N LEU A 53 -20.86 2.47 4.93
CA LEU A 53 -20.44 2.35 3.53
C LEU A 53 -21.48 1.63 2.66
N GLU A 54 -22.05 0.54 3.16
CA GLU A 54 -23.16 -0.19 2.51
C GLU A 54 -24.35 0.76 2.26
N SER A 55 -24.73 1.57 3.26
CA SER A 55 -25.85 2.53 3.15
C SER A 55 -25.60 3.67 2.16
N CYS A 56 -24.33 4.01 1.91
CA CYS A 56 -23.93 5.05 0.97
C CYS A 56 -23.85 4.54 -0.48
N SER A 57 -23.76 3.22 -0.68
CA SER A 57 -23.53 2.62 -1.99
C SER A 57 -24.68 2.92 -2.96
N PRO A 58 -24.45 3.70 -4.02
CA PRO A 58 -25.51 4.11 -4.93
C PRO A 58 -25.81 2.99 -5.93
N SER A 59 -27.09 2.73 -6.23
CA SER A 59 -27.47 1.83 -7.32
C SER A 59 -27.21 2.45 -8.71
N ILE A 60 -27.28 3.78 -8.83
CA ILE A 60 -27.01 4.55 -10.05
C ILE A 60 -26.25 5.84 -9.66
N GLY A 61 -25.30 6.25 -10.49
CA GLY A 61 -24.55 7.50 -10.30
C GLY A 61 -23.41 7.35 -9.29
N THR A 62 -23.13 8.43 -8.56
CA THR A 62 -22.04 8.47 -7.58
C THR A 62 -22.49 9.09 -6.27
N PHE A 63 -21.98 8.58 -5.16
CA PHE A 63 -22.10 9.16 -3.83
C PHE A 63 -20.70 9.59 -3.35
N ARG A 64 -20.58 10.81 -2.82
CA ARG A 64 -19.32 11.34 -2.27
C ARG A 64 -19.27 11.07 -0.77
N VAL A 65 -18.33 10.23 -0.33
CA VAL A 65 -18.12 9.97 1.11
C VAL A 65 -17.29 11.08 1.77
N ASP A 66 -16.46 11.74 0.98
CA ASP A 66 -15.75 12.97 1.35
C ASP A 66 -15.56 13.85 0.07
N PRO A 67 -14.86 15.00 0.12
CA PRO A 67 -14.72 15.89 -1.04
C PRO A 67 -14.13 15.24 -2.30
N ASP A 68 -13.23 14.27 -2.19
CA ASP A 68 -12.48 13.71 -3.32
C ASP A 68 -12.67 12.19 -3.49
N THR A 69 -13.35 11.53 -2.56
CA THR A 69 -13.64 10.10 -2.56
C THR A 69 -15.10 9.86 -2.90
N ALA A 70 -15.35 9.28 -4.08
CA ALA A 70 -16.69 8.99 -4.56
C ALA A 70 -16.87 7.52 -4.95
N MET A 71 -17.92 6.91 -4.41
CA MET A 71 -18.35 5.55 -4.74
C MET A 71 -19.38 5.54 -5.86
N SER A 72 -19.30 4.52 -6.72
CA SER A 72 -20.35 4.11 -7.66
C SER A 72 -20.86 2.72 -7.29
N ALA A 73 -21.84 2.19 -8.02
CA ALA A 73 -22.45 0.88 -7.75
C ALA A 73 -21.46 -0.28 -7.64
N GLY A 74 -20.31 -0.22 -8.33
CA GLY A 74 -19.28 -1.27 -8.28
C GLY A 74 -18.19 -1.06 -7.24
N THR A 75 -18.18 0.08 -6.52
CA THR A 75 -17.06 0.46 -5.66
C THR A 75 -16.86 -0.49 -4.49
N LEU A 76 -17.93 -0.87 -3.77
CA LEU A 76 -17.77 -1.76 -2.62
C LEU A 76 -17.33 -3.17 -3.02
N GLN A 77 -17.79 -3.67 -4.17
CA GLN A 77 -17.29 -4.95 -4.69
C GLN A 77 -15.80 -4.87 -5.05
N ALA A 78 -15.37 -3.78 -5.71
CA ALA A 78 -13.96 -3.55 -6.02
C ALA A 78 -13.12 -3.43 -4.74
N ALA A 79 -13.59 -2.70 -3.72
CA ALA A 79 -12.92 -2.57 -2.43
C ALA A 79 -12.80 -3.93 -1.70
N ARG A 80 -13.85 -4.76 -1.75
CA ARG A 80 -13.80 -6.12 -1.18
C ARG A 80 -12.77 -7.00 -1.90
N ARG A 81 -12.66 -6.89 -3.23
CA ARG A 81 -11.63 -7.59 -4.02
C ARG A 81 -10.23 -7.06 -3.73
N ALA A 82 -10.08 -5.74 -3.54
CA ALA A 82 -8.80 -5.12 -3.20
C ALA A 82 -8.25 -5.65 -1.86
N ALA A 83 -9.05 -5.59 -0.80
CA ALA A 83 -8.68 -6.16 0.50
C ALA A 83 -8.51 -7.68 0.45
N GLY A 84 -9.36 -8.38 -0.32
CA GLY A 84 -9.29 -9.83 -0.48
C GLY A 84 -8.03 -10.30 -1.22
N ALA A 85 -7.50 -9.50 -2.14
CA ALA A 85 -6.20 -9.75 -2.78
C ALA A 85 -5.06 -9.77 -1.75
N VAL A 86 -5.04 -8.81 -0.82
CA VAL A 86 -3.99 -8.71 0.20
C VAL A 86 -4.07 -9.89 1.15
N VAL A 87 -5.27 -10.26 1.61
CA VAL A 87 -5.47 -11.50 2.39
C VAL A 87 -4.93 -12.70 1.62
N LYS A 88 -5.28 -12.83 0.34
CA LYS A 88 -4.83 -13.97 -0.47
C LYS A 88 -3.31 -13.99 -0.64
N ALA A 89 -2.68 -12.85 -0.82
CA ALA A 89 -1.23 -12.70 -0.88
C ALA A 89 -0.57 -13.16 0.41
N VAL A 90 -1.11 -12.78 1.58
CA VAL A 90 -0.64 -13.27 2.88
C VAL A 90 -0.74 -14.79 2.97
N GLU A 91 -1.86 -15.39 2.57
CA GLU A 91 -2.01 -16.84 2.58
C GLU A 91 -0.95 -17.53 1.70
N LEU A 92 -0.73 -17.02 0.49
CA LEU A 92 0.24 -17.61 -0.44
C LEU A 92 1.67 -17.53 0.10
N VAL A 93 2.03 -16.41 0.70
CA VAL A 93 3.38 -16.16 1.23
C VAL A 93 3.61 -16.90 2.55
N ALA A 94 2.61 -16.97 3.43
CA ALA A 94 2.71 -17.67 4.71
C ALA A 94 2.67 -19.21 4.56
N GLU A 95 2.11 -19.72 3.46
CA GLU A 95 2.06 -21.15 3.14
C GLU A 95 3.16 -21.60 2.16
N ASP A 96 4.18 -20.76 1.94
CA ASP A 96 5.31 -21.03 1.04
C ASP A 96 4.88 -21.38 -0.41
N LYS A 97 3.73 -20.87 -0.85
CA LYS A 97 3.21 -21.05 -2.23
C LYS A 97 3.74 -19.99 -3.18
N ALA A 98 4.18 -18.86 -2.66
CA ALA A 98 4.92 -17.82 -3.37
C ALA A 98 5.91 -17.18 -2.39
N PRO A 99 7.13 -16.82 -2.82
CA PRO A 99 8.09 -16.15 -1.93
C PRO A 99 7.60 -14.74 -1.55
N ASN A 100 7.00 -14.04 -2.51
CA ASN A 100 6.45 -12.71 -2.33
C ASN A 100 5.23 -12.52 -3.27
N ALA A 101 4.49 -11.43 -3.08
CA ALA A 101 3.33 -11.11 -3.89
C ALA A 101 3.13 -9.60 -4.04
N PHE A 102 2.60 -9.17 -5.20
CA PHE A 102 2.16 -7.80 -5.46
C PHE A 102 0.67 -7.77 -5.79
N CYS A 103 -0.08 -6.94 -5.06
CA CYS A 103 -1.51 -6.75 -5.24
C CYS A 103 -1.75 -5.52 -6.13
N ALA A 104 -1.89 -5.74 -7.44
CA ALA A 104 -2.29 -4.71 -8.40
C ALA A 104 -3.79 -4.41 -8.27
N VAL A 105 -4.19 -3.69 -7.22
CA VAL A 105 -5.59 -3.50 -6.83
C VAL A 105 -6.05 -2.04 -6.91
N ARG A 106 -7.36 -1.86 -7.06
CA ARG A 106 -8.06 -0.58 -6.91
C ARG A 106 -9.45 -0.84 -6.32
N PRO A 107 -9.96 0.00 -5.40
CA PRO A 107 -9.35 1.24 -4.86
C PRO A 107 -8.17 1.00 -3.89
N PRO A 108 -7.34 2.05 -3.62
CA PRO A 108 -6.26 2.01 -2.63
C PRO A 108 -6.80 1.93 -1.19
N GLY A 109 -5.91 1.87 -0.19
CA GLY A 109 -6.29 1.61 1.20
C GLY A 109 -5.62 2.44 2.30
N HIS A 110 -4.39 2.93 2.14
CA HIS A 110 -3.61 3.44 3.29
C HIS A 110 -4.19 4.67 4.01
N HIS A 111 -5.10 5.42 3.38
CA HIS A 111 -5.82 6.55 4.01
C HIS A 111 -7.09 6.15 4.77
N ALA A 112 -7.62 4.94 4.56
CA ALA A 112 -8.81 4.48 5.27
C ALA A 112 -8.45 4.21 6.73
N GLU A 113 -8.94 5.06 7.64
CA GLU A 113 -8.88 4.82 9.08
C GLU A 113 -9.86 3.71 9.45
N SER A 114 -9.80 3.21 10.69
CA SER A 114 -10.71 2.17 11.16
C SER A 114 -12.19 2.51 10.88
N GLY A 115 -12.62 3.74 11.15
CA GLY A 115 -14.00 4.19 11.00
C GLY A 115 -14.27 5.25 9.92
N LYS A 116 -13.34 5.51 8.99
CA LYS A 116 -13.45 6.63 8.05
C LYS A 116 -12.82 6.34 6.68
N ALA A 117 -13.62 6.55 5.61
CA ALA A 117 -13.14 6.58 4.24
C ALA A 117 -12.65 7.98 3.89
N MET A 118 -11.50 8.07 3.23
CA MET A 118 -10.93 9.34 2.75
C MET A 118 -9.79 9.09 1.76
N GLY A 119 -9.39 10.11 1.00
CA GLY A 119 -8.21 10.03 0.12
C GLY A 119 -8.27 8.83 -0.81
N PHE A 120 -9.42 8.63 -1.44
CA PHE A 120 -9.72 7.52 -2.35
C PHE A 120 -9.89 6.14 -1.71
N CYS A 121 -9.61 6.00 -0.42
CA CYS A 121 -9.54 4.74 0.29
C CYS A 121 -10.85 4.44 1.03
N PHE A 122 -11.37 3.21 0.86
CA PHE A 122 -12.60 2.74 1.52
C PHE A 122 -12.32 1.69 2.59
N PHE A 123 -11.42 0.75 2.32
CA PHE A 123 -10.93 -0.20 3.30
C PHE A 123 -9.42 -0.10 3.35
N ASN A 124 -8.84 -0.27 4.54
CA ASN A 124 -7.39 -0.33 4.64
C ASN A 124 -6.90 -1.72 4.24
N ASN A 125 -6.68 -1.89 2.93
CA ASN A 125 -6.29 -3.15 2.32
C ASN A 125 -5.07 -3.78 3.03
N LEU A 126 -4.04 -2.98 3.29
CA LEU A 126 -2.80 -3.44 3.93
C LEU A 126 -3.04 -3.81 5.40
N ALA A 127 -3.72 -2.99 6.18
CA ALA A 127 -3.99 -3.29 7.59
C ALA A 127 -4.86 -4.55 7.75
N ILE A 128 -5.78 -4.81 6.82
CA ILE A 128 -6.54 -6.08 6.79
C ILE A 128 -5.60 -7.27 6.57
N GLY A 129 -4.63 -7.14 5.66
CA GLY A 129 -3.56 -8.12 5.44
C GLY A 129 -2.70 -8.35 6.69
N VAL A 130 -2.22 -7.26 7.31
CA VAL A 130 -1.40 -7.30 8.54
C VAL A 130 -2.16 -7.98 9.67
N THR A 131 -3.40 -7.57 9.96
CA THR A 131 -4.21 -8.19 11.02
C THR A 131 -4.52 -9.66 10.71
N HIS A 132 -4.64 -10.05 9.44
CA HIS A 132 -4.76 -11.46 9.05
C HIS A 132 -3.47 -12.25 9.33
N ALA A 133 -2.31 -11.73 8.96
CA ALA A 133 -1.00 -12.32 9.27
C ALA A 133 -0.81 -12.52 10.78
N LEU A 134 -1.14 -11.50 11.58
CA LEU A 134 -1.03 -11.53 13.04
C LEU A 134 -2.03 -12.50 13.70
N SER A 135 -3.29 -12.52 13.26
CA SER A 135 -4.37 -13.25 13.95
C SER A 135 -4.59 -14.67 13.44
N HIS A 136 -4.26 -14.97 12.18
CA HIS A 136 -4.44 -16.29 11.60
C HIS A 136 -3.12 -17.07 11.56
N TYR A 137 -2.06 -16.46 11.01
CA TYR A 137 -0.74 -17.09 10.88
C TYR A 137 0.17 -16.86 12.09
N GLN A 138 -0.26 -16.07 13.07
CA GLN A 138 0.46 -15.85 14.34
C GLN A 138 1.88 -15.30 14.15
N PHE A 139 2.10 -14.49 13.11
CA PHE A 139 3.32 -13.70 13.04
C PHE A 139 3.40 -12.77 14.26
N GLU A 140 4.58 -12.67 14.85
CA GLU A 140 4.86 -11.90 16.06
C GLU A 140 5.53 -10.56 15.75
N ARG A 141 6.13 -10.42 14.56
CA ARG A 141 6.82 -9.20 14.11
C ARG A 141 6.53 -8.95 12.63
N VAL A 142 5.72 -7.94 12.35
CA VAL A 142 5.32 -7.52 11.00
C VAL A 142 5.85 -6.11 10.74
N ALA A 143 6.62 -5.93 9.67
CA ALA A 143 7.03 -4.60 9.24
C ALA A 143 6.08 -4.06 8.17
N VAL A 144 5.68 -2.81 8.30
CA VAL A 144 4.91 -2.04 7.33
C VAL A 144 5.80 -0.94 6.78
N ILE A 145 5.94 -0.90 5.47
CA ILE A 145 6.72 0.09 4.74
C ILE A 145 5.76 0.89 3.88
N ASP A 146 5.74 2.21 4.03
CA ASP A 146 4.93 3.09 3.18
C ASP A 146 5.82 4.12 2.49
N PHE A 147 5.86 4.06 1.15
CA PHE A 147 6.57 5.03 0.31
C PHE A 147 5.64 5.77 -0.67
N ASP A 148 4.33 5.71 -0.44
CA ASP A 148 3.39 6.65 -1.06
C ASP A 148 3.78 8.09 -0.68
N VAL A 149 3.54 9.05 -1.57
CA VAL A 149 3.87 10.45 -1.27
C VAL A 149 3.02 11.02 -0.14
N HIS A 150 1.83 10.48 0.06
CA HIS A 150 0.91 10.89 1.12
C HIS A 150 1.12 10.04 2.37
N HIS A 151 0.93 10.66 3.53
CA HIS A 151 1.03 9.92 4.79
C HIS A 151 -0.10 8.88 4.89
N GLY A 152 0.25 7.62 5.13
CA GLY A 152 -0.67 6.51 5.41
C GLY A 152 -1.34 6.62 6.78
N ASN A 153 -2.11 7.70 7.00
CA ASN A 153 -2.77 8.04 8.25
C ASN A 153 -3.71 6.94 8.76
N GLY A 154 -4.37 6.22 7.85
CA GLY A 154 -5.26 5.12 8.21
C GLY A 154 -4.48 3.95 8.78
N THR A 155 -3.39 3.58 8.10
CA THR A 155 -2.50 2.49 8.54
C THR A 155 -1.88 2.81 9.89
N GLU A 156 -1.43 4.04 10.09
CA GLU A 156 -0.90 4.50 11.38
C GLU A 156 -1.96 4.42 12.49
N GLU A 157 -3.17 4.95 12.26
CA GLU A 157 -4.27 4.94 13.24
C GLU A 157 -4.63 3.53 13.68
N ILE A 158 -4.70 2.59 12.74
CA ILE A 158 -5.13 1.21 12.99
C ILE A 158 -4.05 0.41 13.75
N LEU A 159 -2.76 0.63 13.46
CA LEU A 159 -1.68 -0.27 13.90
C LEU A 159 -0.80 0.29 15.04
N ARG A 160 -0.99 1.54 15.46
CA ARG A 160 -0.11 2.25 16.43
C ARG A 160 0.01 1.62 17.82
N ASP A 161 -0.98 0.83 18.22
CA ASP A 161 -1.05 0.27 19.57
C ASP A 161 -0.61 -1.22 19.61
N ASP A 162 -0.29 -1.83 18.45
CA ASP A 162 0.17 -3.21 18.38
C ASP A 162 1.71 -3.29 18.36
N PRO A 163 2.37 -3.73 19.45
CA PRO A 163 3.83 -3.80 19.52
C PRO A 163 4.44 -4.86 18.60
N ARG A 164 3.61 -5.72 17.98
CA ARG A 164 4.04 -6.70 16.96
C ARG A 164 4.20 -6.06 15.59
N VAL A 165 3.86 -4.77 15.44
CA VAL A 165 3.98 -4.03 14.18
C VAL A 165 5.03 -2.95 14.33
N LEU A 166 5.89 -2.80 13.31
CA LEU A 166 6.74 -1.64 13.09
C LEU A 166 6.29 -0.98 11.78
N MET A 167 5.98 0.31 11.79
CA MET A 167 5.78 1.09 10.56
C MET A 167 6.96 2.02 10.34
N VAL A 168 7.52 1.97 9.13
CA VAL A 168 8.48 2.95 8.63
C VAL A 168 7.91 3.57 7.37
N SER A 169 7.95 4.90 7.26
CA SER A 169 7.41 5.58 6.09
C SER A 169 8.16 6.84 5.73
N VAL A 170 7.89 7.33 4.53
CA VAL A 170 8.17 8.68 4.09
C VAL A 170 6.87 9.29 3.63
N PHE A 171 6.76 10.62 3.71
CA PHE A 171 5.62 11.34 3.16
C PHE A 171 5.99 12.79 2.93
N GLN A 172 5.34 13.45 1.98
CA GLN A 172 5.53 14.87 1.76
C GLN A 172 4.90 15.68 2.90
N HIS A 173 5.60 16.67 3.44
CA HIS A 173 5.11 17.52 4.51
C HIS A 173 5.60 18.98 4.40
N PRO A 174 4.73 19.98 4.66
CA PRO A 174 3.28 19.87 4.88
C PRO A 174 2.52 19.57 3.58
N PHE A 175 1.68 18.53 3.58
CA PHE A 175 0.88 18.08 2.45
C PHE A 175 -0.32 17.25 2.93
N TYR A 176 -1.29 16.95 2.06
CA TYR A 176 -2.40 16.04 2.41
C TYR A 176 -1.84 14.70 2.94
N PRO A 177 -2.41 14.13 4.02
CA PRO A 177 -3.61 14.50 4.79
C PRO A 177 -3.40 15.55 5.91
N TYR A 178 -2.26 16.24 5.93
CA TYR A 178 -1.88 17.28 6.90
C TYR A 178 -1.68 16.75 8.33
N CYS A 179 -1.14 15.54 8.44
CA CYS A 179 -0.69 14.90 9.68
C CYS A 179 0.53 13.99 9.41
N GLY A 180 0.94 13.20 10.41
CA GLY A 180 2.05 12.23 10.33
C GLY A 180 3.40 12.75 10.84
N ASP A 181 3.56 14.07 10.99
CA ASP A 181 4.77 14.71 11.53
C ASP A 181 4.93 14.51 13.05
N ALA A 182 3.83 14.19 13.73
CA ALA A 182 3.81 13.68 15.08
C ALA A 182 3.30 12.22 15.06
N PRO A 183 4.14 11.22 15.39
CA PRO A 183 3.72 9.83 15.33
C PRO A 183 2.66 9.51 16.39
N LEU A 184 1.66 8.72 16.02
CA LEU A 184 0.56 8.35 16.92
C LEU A 184 0.94 7.25 17.93
N GLY A 185 1.99 6.47 17.65
CA GLY A 185 2.46 5.38 18.50
C GLY A 185 3.99 5.25 18.48
N PRO A 186 4.59 4.60 19.49
CA PRO A 186 6.05 4.44 19.59
C PRO A 186 6.64 3.53 18.49
N ASN A 187 5.80 2.78 17.79
CA ASN A 187 6.15 1.91 16.67
C ASN A 187 5.95 2.58 15.29
N MET A 188 5.63 3.87 15.26
CA MET A 188 5.34 4.64 14.05
C MET A 188 6.51 5.57 13.76
N HIS A 189 7.29 5.25 12.71
CA HIS A 189 8.47 6.00 12.31
C HIS A 189 8.27 6.62 10.93
N ASN A 190 7.52 7.71 10.90
CA ASN A 190 7.19 8.44 9.68
C ASN A 190 8.19 9.57 9.44
N VAL A 191 8.84 9.60 8.26
CA VAL A 191 9.86 10.59 7.93
C VAL A 191 9.29 11.66 6.98
N PRO A 192 9.08 12.90 7.44
CA PRO A 192 8.58 13.97 6.58
C PRO A 192 9.65 14.42 5.59
N LEU A 193 9.29 14.49 4.32
CA LEU A 193 10.09 15.04 3.23
C LEU A 193 9.49 16.36 2.74
N LYS A 194 10.35 17.33 2.38
CA LYS A 194 9.87 18.61 1.85
C LYS A 194 9.50 18.46 0.38
N ALA A 195 8.55 19.25 -0.09
CA ALA A 195 8.33 19.40 -1.53
C ALA A 195 9.65 19.75 -2.24
N GLY A 196 9.90 19.09 -3.37
CA GLY A 196 11.14 19.17 -4.15
C GLY A 196 12.25 18.21 -3.69
N SER A 197 12.09 17.48 -2.58
CA SER A 197 12.99 16.39 -2.21
C SER A 197 12.98 15.29 -3.27
N GLY A 198 14.15 14.74 -3.60
CA GLY A 198 14.30 13.69 -4.61
C GLY A 198 14.89 12.41 -4.02
N GLY A 199 15.41 11.57 -4.91
CA GLY A 199 15.97 10.27 -4.54
C GLY A 199 17.07 10.32 -3.47
N ARG A 200 17.83 11.42 -3.37
CA ARG A 200 18.87 11.58 -2.35
C ARG A 200 18.29 11.64 -0.94
N GLU A 201 17.33 12.54 -0.70
CA GLU A 201 16.70 12.70 0.60
C GLU A 201 15.87 11.46 0.98
N PHE A 202 15.23 10.83 0.00
CA PHE A 202 14.51 9.57 0.20
C PHE A 202 15.46 8.44 0.63
N ARG A 203 16.57 8.23 -0.10
CA ARG A 203 17.57 7.21 0.28
C ARG A 203 18.18 7.48 1.64
N GLU A 204 18.46 8.75 1.97
CA GLU A 204 18.94 9.13 3.30
C GLU A 204 17.93 8.76 4.40
N ALA A 205 16.64 9.00 4.20
CA ALA A 205 15.59 8.57 5.13
C ALA A 205 15.57 7.03 5.31
N VAL A 206 15.66 6.28 4.21
CA VAL A 206 15.70 4.82 4.24
C VAL A 206 16.93 4.30 4.98
N GLU A 207 18.12 4.78 4.62
CA GLU A 207 19.40 4.31 5.17
C GLU A 207 19.57 4.66 6.65
N THR A 208 19.14 5.86 7.05
CA THR A 208 19.41 6.38 8.40
C THR A 208 18.29 6.08 9.40
N VAL A 209 17.06 5.87 8.94
CA VAL A 209 15.91 5.62 9.80
C VAL A 209 15.38 4.20 9.59
N TRP A 210 15.01 3.82 8.36
CA TRP A 210 14.28 2.57 8.13
C TRP A 210 15.15 1.35 8.36
N LEU A 211 16.31 1.25 7.71
CA LEU A 211 17.14 0.05 7.76
C LEU A 211 17.60 -0.29 9.18
N PRO A 212 18.07 0.67 10.02
CA PRO A 212 18.40 0.37 11.41
C PRO A 212 17.22 -0.20 12.20
N LEU A 213 16.03 0.40 12.07
CA LEU A 213 14.82 -0.07 12.75
C LEU A 213 14.40 -1.45 12.27
N LEU A 214 14.47 -1.73 10.96
CA LEU A 214 14.13 -3.03 10.39
C LEU A 214 15.11 -4.13 10.84
N HIS A 215 16.41 -3.82 10.92
CA HIS A 215 17.42 -4.75 11.44
C HIS A 215 17.22 -5.05 12.93
N ASP A 216 16.88 -4.05 13.74
CA ASP A 216 16.62 -4.23 15.16
C ASP A 216 15.30 -5.00 15.40
N PHE A 217 14.29 -4.74 14.57
CA PHE A 217 12.97 -5.35 14.70
C PHE A 217 12.91 -6.78 14.16
N GLN A 218 13.74 -7.15 13.17
CA GLN A 218 13.82 -8.50 12.59
C GLN A 218 12.43 -9.04 12.20
N PRO A 219 11.75 -8.40 11.23
CA PRO A 219 10.39 -8.75 10.84
C PRO A 219 10.34 -10.16 10.24
N GLN A 220 9.26 -10.87 10.51
CA GLN A 220 8.99 -12.20 9.97
C GLN A 220 8.24 -12.16 8.63
N ILE A 221 7.66 -11.00 8.29
CA ILE A 221 7.00 -10.69 7.02
C ILE A 221 6.98 -9.16 6.84
N LEU A 222 7.15 -8.70 5.61
CA LEU A 222 7.07 -7.29 5.24
C LEU A 222 5.79 -7.02 4.44
N PHE A 223 5.14 -5.90 4.75
CA PHE A 223 4.05 -5.34 3.97
C PHE A 223 4.48 -4.00 3.39
N ILE A 224 4.18 -3.75 2.12
CA ILE A 224 4.57 -2.51 1.42
C ILE A 224 3.31 -1.82 0.90
N SER A 225 2.99 -0.63 1.41
CA SER A 225 2.10 0.34 0.77
C SER A 225 2.88 0.98 -0.38
N ALA A 226 2.70 0.42 -1.57
CA ALA A 226 3.46 0.76 -2.76
C ALA A 226 2.73 1.85 -3.58
N GLY A 227 2.83 3.09 -3.13
CA GLY A 227 2.44 4.27 -3.88
C GLY A 227 3.55 4.78 -4.79
N PHE A 228 3.20 5.16 -6.02
CA PHE A 228 4.18 5.62 -7.02
C PHE A 228 3.98 7.09 -7.43
N ASP A 229 3.29 7.86 -6.59
CA ASP A 229 2.98 9.29 -6.77
C ASP A 229 4.04 10.24 -6.19
N ALA A 230 5.09 9.70 -5.55
CA ALA A 230 6.31 10.47 -5.26
C ALA A 230 7.21 10.64 -6.51
N HIS A 231 6.81 10.06 -7.64
CA HIS A 231 7.52 10.17 -8.91
C HIS A 231 7.49 11.61 -9.44
N ARG A 232 8.60 12.08 -10.02
CA ARG A 232 8.74 13.47 -10.51
C ARG A 232 7.74 13.91 -11.59
N GLU A 233 7.06 12.94 -12.21
CA GLU A 233 6.09 13.16 -13.30
C GLU A 233 4.65 13.11 -12.79
N ASP A 234 4.44 12.83 -11.50
CA ASP A 234 3.11 12.74 -10.92
C ASP A 234 2.59 14.10 -10.46
N ASP A 235 1.39 14.47 -10.89
CA ASP A 235 0.76 15.75 -10.56
C ASP A 235 0.15 15.78 -9.16
N MET A 236 0.02 14.63 -8.48
CA MET A 236 -0.54 14.53 -7.12
C MET A 236 0.53 14.61 -6.02
N GLY A 237 1.81 14.60 -6.39
CA GLY A 237 2.94 14.78 -5.49
C GLY A 237 3.78 16.00 -5.86
N SER A 238 4.80 16.29 -5.06
CA SER A 238 5.85 17.25 -5.42
C SER A 238 7.24 16.76 -5.01
N LEU A 239 7.39 15.44 -4.86
CA LEU A 239 8.68 14.79 -4.71
C LEU A 239 9.28 14.49 -6.10
N GLY A 240 10.57 14.19 -6.11
CA GLY A 240 11.37 14.03 -7.33
C GLY A 240 11.89 12.61 -7.55
N LEU A 241 11.18 11.58 -7.09
CA LEU A 241 11.63 10.19 -7.26
C LEU A 241 11.56 9.76 -8.74
N VAL A 242 12.31 8.72 -9.05
CA VAL A 242 12.28 8.01 -10.34
C VAL A 242 12.22 6.50 -10.13
N GLU A 243 12.04 5.77 -11.21
CA GLU A 243 12.01 4.30 -11.22
C GLU A 243 13.21 3.68 -10.51
N ALA A 244 14.40 4.27 -10.67
CA ALA A 244 15.64 3.79 -10.03
C ALA A 244 15.65 3.96 -8.50
N ASP A 245 14.82 4.85 -7.94
CA ASP A 245 14.64 4.99 -6.49
C ASP A 245 13.71 3.91 -5.95
N TYR A 246 12.62 3.62 -6.65
CA TYR A 246 11.72 2.50 -6.32
C TYR A 246 12.42 1.15 -6.44
N GLU A 247 13.19 0.94 -7.51
CA GLU A 247 14.03 -0.25 -7.67
C GLU A 247 15.01 -0.39 -6.49
N TRP A 248 15.71 0.69 -6.15
CA TRP A 248 16.72 0.68 -5.10
C TRP A 248 16.13 0.36 -3.72
N VAL A 249 15.01 1.00 -3.35
CA VAL A 249 14.38 0.73 -2.04
C VAL A 249 13.86 -0.70 -1.99
N THR A 250 13.28 -1.19 -3.08
CA THR A 250 12.80 -2.59 -3.17
C THR A 250 13.94 -3.58 -2.97
N ARG A 251 15.13 -3.33 -3.55
CA ARG A 251 16.30 -4.20 -3.35
C ARG A 251 16.72 -4.26 -1.88
N HIS A 252 16.68 -3.15 -1.16
CA HIS A 252 17.03 -3.12 0.26
C HIS A 252 15.98 -3.81 1.13
N LEU A 253 14.69 -3.64 0.80
CA LEU A 253 13.61 -4.33 1.50
C LEU A 253 13.65 -5.84 1.26
N MET A 254 13.97 -6.29 0.05
CA MET A 254 14.18 -7.71 -0.23
C MET A 254 15.37 -8.28 0.55
N GLN A 255 16.47 -7.54 0.70
CA GLN A 255 17.58 -7.97 1.56
C GLN A 255 17.17 -8.13 3.03
N ILE A 256 16.32 -7.23 3.57
CA ILE A 256 15.75 -7.39 4.91
C ILE A 256 14.86 -8.63 4.97
N ALA A 257 14.01 -8.84 3.96
CA ALA A 257 13.13 -9.99 3.91
C ALA A 257 13.89 -11.32 3.83
N ASP A 258 14.96 -11.39 3.04
CA ASP A 258 15.83 -12.57 2.92
C ASP A 258 16.53 -12.90 4.25
N LEU A 259 16.91 -11.88 5.03
CA LEU A 259 17.60 -12.05 6.30
C LEU A 259 16.68 -12.50 7.45
N TYR A 260 15.45 -11.98 7.51
CA TYR A 260 14.60 -12.11 8.70
C TYR A 260 13.21 -12.71 8.44
N ALA A 261 12.75 -12.65 7.20
CA ALA A 261 11.39 -13.01 6.80
C ALA A 261 11.33 -14.17 5.81
N ASP A 262 12.42 -14.91 5.57
CA ASP A 262 12.52 -15.97 4.54
C ASP A 262 11.99 -15.52 3.16
N GLY A 263 12.27 -14.26 2.78
CA GLY A 263 11.81 -13.65 1.53
C GLY A 263 10.35 -13.19 1.51
N ARG A 264 9.59 -13.38 2.61
CA ARG A 264 8.15 -13.09 2.70
C ARG A 264 7.84 -11.60 2.60
N VAL A 265 7.29 -11.19 1.45
CA VAL A 265 6.85 -9.81 1.18
C VAL A 265 5.45 -9.80 0.55
N VAL A 266 4.58 -8.92 1.05
CA VAL A 266 3.30 -8.58 0.43
C VAL A 266 3.29 -7.09 0.09
N SER A 267 3.35 -6.76 -1.20
CA SER A 267 3.29 -5.37 -1.68
C SER A 267 1.90 -5.08 -2.24
N VAL A 268 1.37 -3.88 -1.98
CA VAL A 268 -0.01 -3.47 -2.29
C VAL A 268 0.02 -2.13 -3.00
N LEU A 269 -0.59 -2.06 -4.19
CA LEU A 269 -0.69 -0.80 -4.93
C LEU A 269 -1.53 0.23 -4.15
N GLU A 270 -0.98 1.42 -3.94
CA GLU A 270 -1.67 2.59 -3.36
C GLU A 270 -1.88 3.68 -4.43
N GLY A 271 -1.24 4.84 -4.29
CA GLY A 271 -1.26 5.97 -5.22
C GLY A 271 -0.39 5.80 -6.47
N GLY A 272 -0.21 6.90 -7.21
CA GLY A 272 0.46 6.97 -8.51
C GLY A 272 -0.55 7.12 -9.66
N TYR A 273 -0.49 8.24 -10.36
CA TYR A 273 -1.57 8.78 -11.18
C TYR A 273 -1.11 9.25 -12.56
N ASP A 274 0.18 9.57 -12.76
CA ASP A 274 0.71 9.60 -14.12
C ASP A 274 0.83 8.17 -14.67
N LEU A 275 0.08 7.87 -15.73
CA LEU A 275 -0.06 6.50 -16.23
C LEU A 275 1.27 5.90 -16.71
N SER A 276 2.14 6.71 -17.33
CA SER A 276 3.41 6.21 -17.84
C SER A 276 4.39 5.96 -16.70
N ALA A 277 4.57 6.95 -15.82
CA ALA A 277 5.43 6.85 -14.66
C ALA A 277 5.00 5.72 -13.72
N LEU A 278 3.69 5.58 -13.48
CA LEU A 278 3.11 4.49 -12.69
C LEU A 278 3.52 3.13 -13.26
N GLY A 279 3.26 2.91 -14.56
CA GLY A 279 3.60 1.65 -15.21
C GLY A 279 5.10 1.34 -15.10
N ARG A 280 5.97 2.32 -15.41
CA ARG A 280 7.43 2.15 -15.38
C ARG A 280 7.95 1.90 -13.96
N SER A 281 7.40 2.58 -12.96
CA SER A 281 7.80 2.45 -11.55
C SER A 281 7.35 1.11 -10.96
N VAL A 282 6.11 0.67 -11.23
CA VAL A 282 5.63 -0.66 -10.85
C VAL A 282 6.46 -1.76 -11.51
N ALA A 283 6.82 -1.60 -12.79
CA ALA A 283 7.70 -2.56 -13.47
C ALA A 283 9.10 -2.62 -12.86
N ALA A 284 9.66 -1.48 -12.41
CA ALA A 284 10.94 -1.45 -11.71
C ALA A 284 10.88 -2.14 -10.34
N HIS A 285 9.80 -1.91 -9.59
CA HIS A 285 9.51 -2.59 -8.32
C HIS A 285 9.37 -4.11 -8.51
N LEU A 286 8.52 -4.53 -9.46
CA LEU A 286 8.23 -5.94 -9.71
C LEU A 286 9.42 -6.72 -10.26
N ARG A 287 10.28 -6.09 -11.08
CA ARG A 287 11.51 -6.74 -11.55
C ARG A 287 12.35 -7.25 -10.38
N VAL A 288 12.53 -6.41 -9.35
CA VAL A 288 13.28 -6.79 -8.15
C VAL A 288 12.57 -7.89 -7.37
N LEU A 289 11.25 -7.81 -7.21
CA LEU A 289 10.48 -8.85 -6.51
C LEU A 289 10.55 -10.21 -7.22
N SER A 290 10.64 -10.22 -8.56
CA SER A 290 10.73 -11.44 -9.38
C SER A 290 12.16 -11.98 -9.59
N ASP A 291 13.19 -11.23 -9.20
CA ASP A 291 14.60 -11.62 -9.39
C ASP A 291 15.11 -12.63 -8.33
N GLY A 292 14.25 -13.03 -7.36
CA GLY A 292 14.56 -13.91 -6.23
C GLY A 292 14.18 -15.38 -6.43
#